data_AF-A0A3M6YZ21-F1
#
_entry.id   AF-A0A3M6YZ21-F1
#
_cell.length_a   1.000
_cell.length_b   1.000
_cell.length_c   1.000
_cell.angle_alpha   90.00
_cell.angle_beta   90.00
_cell.angle_gamma   90.00
#
_symmetry.space_group_name_H-M   'P 1'
#
loop_
_entity.id
_entity.type
_entity.pdbx_description
1 polymer ?
#
loop_
_entity_poly.entity_id
_entity_poly.type
_entity_poly.pdbx_seq_one_letter_code
_entity_poly.pdbx_strand_id
1 'polypeptide(L)'
;MKLSMINASVLTVVTATALPTFNLLAREDPNYVPVTLVDAPNGMTTCGDVVYTEQDIYHAVAWGTILQDADQTRGNATFPHPFTHGEVFGLPDKCFEVGDPNLQEYPVQQGWMYNGTALNDTENLDRVVYLHTKGETDSLYNHPQATFCGVATKTWAPGKGLVLCTWEGCCES
;
A
#
# COMPACT_ATOMS: atom_id res chain seq x y z
N MET A 1 -21.24 60.12 -57.99
CA MET A 1 -20.17 59.29 -57.40
C MET A 1 -20.78 58.43 -56.29
N LYS A 2 -20.75 57.11 -56.42
CA LYS A 2 -21.22 56.15 -55.41
C LYS A 2 -20.12 55.10 -55.24
N LEU A 3 -19.53 55.05 -54.05
CA LEU A 3 -18.48 54.10 -53.68
C LEU A 3 -19.15 52.82 -53.17
N SER A 4 -18.77 51.69 -53.77
CA SER A 4 -19.20 50.35 -53.38
C SER A 4 -18.33 49.86 -52.22
N MET A 5 -18.95 49.44 -51.12
CA MET A 5 -18.28 48.83 -49.97
C MET A 5 -18.20 47.32 -50.17
N ILE A 6 -16.98 46.76 -50.09
CA ILE A 6 -16.72 45.33 -50.11
C ILE A 6 -16.69 44.86 -48.65
N ASN A 7 -17.63 43.99 -48.26
CA ASN A 7 -17.59 43.29 -46.98
C ASN A 7 -16.59 42.12 -47.07
N ALA A 8 -15.52 42.17 -46.28
CA ALA A 8 -14.60 41.05 -46.10
C ALA A 8 -14.98 40.29 -44.82
N SER A 9 -15.50 39.08 -44.99
CA SER A 9 -15.76 38.15 -43.88
C SER A 9 -14.46 37.43 -43.50
N VAL A 10 -13.94 37.71 -42.30
CA VAL A 10 -12.77 37.00 -41.73
C VAL A 10 -13.26 35.68 -41.13
N LEU A 11 -12.83 34.57 -41.72
CA LEU A 11 -13.07 33.22 -41.21
C LEU A 11 -12.02 32.90 -40.14
N THR A 12 -12.38 33.01 -38.86
CA THR A 12 -11.51 32.60 -37.75
C THR A 12 -11.55 31.07 -37.59
N VAL A 13 -10.49 30.41 -38.03
CA VAL A 13 -10.23 28.99 -37.74
C VAL A 13 -9.78 28.90 -36.28
N VAL A 14 -10.68 28.44 -35.40
CA VAL A 14 -10.34 28.07 -34.02
C VAL A 14 -9.66 26.71 -34.06
N THR A 15 -8.33 26.69 -34.04
CA THR A 15 -7.57 25.47 -33.77
C THR A 15 -7.79 25.08 -32.31
N ALA A 16 -8.64 24.07 -32.06
CA ALA A 16 -8.69 23.40 -30.78
C ALA A 16 -7.35 22.68 -30.58
N THR A 17 -6.45 23.27 -29.78
CA THR A 17 -5.29 22.53 -29.29
C THR A 17 -5.83 21.51 -28.29
N ALA A 18 -5.95 20.25 -28.74
CA ALA A 18 -6.07 19.14 -27.83
C ALA A 18 -4.86 19.18 -26.90
N LEU A 19 -5.07 19.63 -25.66
CA LEU A 19 -4.07 19.45 -24.62
C LEU A 19 -3.82 17.95 -24.55
N PRO A 20 -2.57 17.47 -24.71
CA PRO A 20 -2.30 16.07 -24.45
C PRO A 20 -2.76 15.80 -23.02
N THR A 21 -3.65 14.83 -22.86
CA THR A 21 -3.90 14.19 -21.56
C THR A 21 -2.57 13.54 -21.18
N PHE A 22 -1.71 14.29 -20.50
CA PHE A 22 -0.63 13.69 -19.75
C PHE A 22 -1.31 12.73 -18.79
N ASN A 23 -1.03 11.44 -18.93
CA ASN A 23 -1.20 10.51 -17.81
C ASN A 23 -0.51 11.19 -16.64
N LEU A 24 -1.28 11.56 -15.61
CA LEU A 24 -0.73 12.09 -14.37
C LEU A 24 0.35 11.10 -13.95
N LEU A 25 1.56 11.65 -13.94
CA LEU A 25 2.85 11.00 -13.81
C LEU A 25 2.79 9.81 -12.86
N ALA A 26 3.37 8.68 -13.28
CA ALA A 26 3.91 7.73 -12.31
C ALA A 26 4.88 8.54 -11.44
N ARG A 27 4.48 8.84 -10.19
CA ARG A 27 5.37 9.47 -9.23
C ARG A 27 6.55 8.52 -9.08
N GLU A 28 7.77 9.02 -9.29
CA GLU A 28 8.96 8.19 -9.08
C GLU A 28 8.93 7.68 -7.64
N ASP A 29 9.07 6.36 -7.51
CA ASP A 29 9.13 5.72 -6.22
C ASP A 29 10.27 6.31 -5.39
N PRO A 30 10.10 6.45 -4.06
CA PRO A 30 11.21 6.83 -3.20
C PRO A 30 12.36 5.82 -3.31
N ASN A 31 13.57 6.30 -3.05
CA ASN A 31 14.75 5.43 -3.04
C ASN A 31 14.56 4.31 -2.02
N TYR A 32 14.83 3.08 -2.45
CA TYR A 32 14.83 1.95 -1.54
C TYR A 32 15.99 2.06 -0.55
N VAL A 33 15.68 2.04 0.74
CA VAL A 33 16.66 2.02 1.84
C VAL A 33 16.39 0.78 2.71
N PRO A 34 17.43 0.19 3.33
CA PRO A 34 17.21 -0.87 4.32
C PRO A 34 16.29 -0.38 5.45
N VAL A 35 15.46 -1.27 5.97
CA VAL A 35 14.55 -1.01 7.11
C VAL A 35 14.91 -1.99 8.22
N THR A 36 14.99 -1.50 9.45
CA THR A 36 15.16 -2.36 10.61
C THR A 36 13.80 -2.93 11.01
N LEU A 37 13.60 -4.23 10.81
CA LEU A 37 12.37 -4.93 11.15
C LEU A 37 12.46 -5.50 12.58
N VAL A 38 11.71 -4.92 13.51
CA VAL A 38 11.59 -5.40 14.89
C VAL A 38 10.59 -6.55 14.93
N ASP A 39 10.94 -7.59 15.68
CA ASP A 39 10.17 -8.83 15.83
C ASP A 39 9.76 -9.45 14.49
N ALA A 40 10.72 -9.46 13.56
CA ALA A 40 10.58 -10.19 12.31
C ALA A 40 10.10 -11.64 12.58
N PRO A 41 9.27 -12.21 11.69
CA PRO A 41 8.84 -13.59 11.84
C PRO A 41 10.06 -14.52 11.85
N ASN A 42 10.03 -15.54 12.70
CA ASN A 42 11.04 -16.58 12.78
C ASN A 42 10.54 -17.82 12.01
N GLY A 43 10.61 -17.74 10.69
CA GLY A 43 10.09 -18.76 9.77
C GLY A 43 9.03 -18.25 8.79
N MET A 44 8.41 -19.21 8.10
CA MET A 44 7.37 -18.95 7.10
C MET A 44 6.02 -18.63 7.76
N THR A 45 5.23 -17.75 7.14
CA THR A 45 3.86 -17.44 7.56
C THR A 45 2.87 -17.98 6.55
N THR A 46 1.90 -18.78 7.00
CA THR A 46 0.86 -19.36 6.14
C THR A 46 -0.46 -18.62 6.26
N CYS A 47 -1.00 -18.18 5.12
CA CYS A 47 -2.29 -17.49 4.97
C CYS A 47 -3.12 -18.25 3.93
N GLY A 48 -4.17 -18.97 4.33
CA GLY A 48 -4.86 -19.86 3.39
C GLY A 48 -3.91 -20.94 2.86
N ASP A 49 -3.88 -21.06 1.54
CA ASP A 49 -2.97 -21.94 0.80
C ASP A 49 -1.65 -21.25 0.42
N VAL A 50 -1.44 -20.00 0.82
CA VAL A 50 -0.26 -19.21 0.48
C VAL A 50 0.75 -19.25 1.63
N VAL A 51 2.02 -19.45 1.29
CA VAL A 51 3.13 -19.45 2.24
C VAL A 51 4.06 -18.31 1.92
N TYR A 52 4.18 -17.37 2.85
CA TYR A 52 5.07 -16.22 2.76
C TYR A 52 6.39 -16.50 3.47
N THR A 53 7.49 -16.19 2.78
CA THR A 53 8.82 -16.24 3.37
C THR A 53 9.09 -14.99 4.21
N GLU A 54 10.11 -15.06 5.05
CA GLU A 54 10.63 -13.88 5.78
C GLU A 54 10.99 -12.74 4.82
N GLN A 55 11.50 -13.07 3.64
CA GLN A 55 11.88 -12.08 2.62
C GLN A 55 10.66 -11.39 2.00
N ASP A 56 9.57 -12.13 1.75
CA ASP A 56 8.32 -11.55 1.24
C ASP A 56 7.75 -10.53 2.24
N ILE A 57 7.72 -10.93 3.50
CA ILE A 57 7.24 -10.09 4.61
C ILE A 57 8.15 -8.86 4.78
N TYR A 58 9.47 -9.06 4.79
CA TYR A 58 10.43 -7.97 4.91
C TYR A 58 10.27 -6.95 3.78
N HIS A 59 10.18 -7.40 2.52
CA HIS A 59 10.01 -6.48 1.40
C HIS A 59 8.69 -5.69 1.47
N ALA A 60 7.61 -6.34 1.91
CA ALA A 60 6.32 -5.68 2.07
C ALA A 60 6.35 -4.62 3.18
N VAL A 61 6.92 -4.94 4.34
CA VAL A 61 7.06 -3.97 5.45
C VAL A 61 8.02 -2.84 5.07
N ALA A 62 9.14 -3.16 4.42
CA ALA A 62 10.10 -2.15 4.00
C ALA A 62 9.48 -1.15 3.03
N TRP A 63 8.77 -1.62 2.00
CA TRP A 63 8.09 -0.71 1.07
C TRP A 63 6.98 0.09 1.73
N GLY A 64 6.18 -0.52 2.61
CA GLY A 64 5.20 0.22 3.41
C GLY A 64 5.86 1.36 4.19
N THR A 65 6.90 1.06 4.95
CA THR A 65 7.66 2.03 5.76
C THR A 65 8.20 3.18 4.91
N ILE A 66 8.88 2.87 3.81
CA ILE A 66 9.51 3.88 2.94
C ILE A 66 8.46 4.78 2.28
N LEU A 67 7.33 4.21 1.84
CA LEU A 67 6.24 4.98 1.25
C LEU A 67 5.56 5.88 2.29
N GLN A 68 5.34 5.39 3.52
CA GLN A 68 4.82 6.16 4.64
C GLN A 68 5.72 7.36 4.96
N ASP A 69 7.04 7.15 5.04
CA ASP A 69 8.02 8.22 5.29
C ASP A 69 8.03 9.29 4.19
N ALA A 70 7.75 8.90 2.96
CA ALA A 70 7.76 9.80 1.81
C ALA A 70 6.40 10.42 1.48
N ASP A 71 5.38 10.19 2.32
CA ASP A 71 3.97 10.57 2.06
C ASP A 71 3.52 10.11 0.66
N GLN A 72 3.84 8.86 0.32
CA GLN A 72 3.51 8.23 -0.96
C GLN A 72 2.56 7.07 -0.73
N THR A 73 1.73 6.79 -1.73
CA THR A 73 0.86 5.62 -1.75
C THR A 73 0.86 4.96 -3.12
N ARG A 74 0.56 3.66 -3.17
CA ARG A 74 0.50 2.82 -4.37
C ARG A 74 -0.86 2.13 -4.51
N GLY A 75 -1.24 1.92 -5.77
CA GLY A 75 -2.46 1.23 -6.15
C GLY A 75 -3.73 2.03 -5.85
N ASN A 76 -4.87 1.49 -6.29
CA ASN A 76 -6.17 2.14 -6.14
C ASN A 76 -6.62 2.26 -4.67
N ALA A 77 -6.19 1.33 -3.83
CA ALA A 77 -6.47 1.33 -2.39
C ALA A 77 -5.53 2.24 -1.59
N THR A 78 -4.59 2.95 -2.25
CA THR A 78 -3.70 3.92 -1.61
C THR A 78 -2.85 3.34 -0.46
N PHE A 79 -2.16 2.22 -0.69
CA PHE A 79 -1.27 1.62 0.31
C PHE A 79 0.09 2.34 0.40
N PRO A 80 0.74 2.42 1.56
CA PRO A 80 0.25 2.02 2.87
C PRO A 80 -0.85 2.97 3.36
N HIS A 81 -1.73 2.44 4.20
CA HIS A 81 -2.71 3.24 4.93
C HIS A 81 -2.97 2.63 6.31
N PRO A 82 -3.55 3.40 7.25
CA PRO A 82 -3.86 2.90 8.58
C PRO A 82 -4.68 1.62 8.52
N PHE A 83 -4.31 0.67 9.36
CA PHE A 83 -5.02 -0.57 9.56
C PHE A 83 -6.27 -0.28 10.43
N THR A 84 -7.42 -0.25 9.77
CA THR A 84 -8.70 0.18 10.40
C THR A 84 -9.73 -0.95 10.48
N HIS A 85 -9.39 -2.14 9.97
CA HIS A 85 -10.27 -3.30 9.96
C HIS A 85 -10.39 -3.87 11.39
N GLY A 86 -11.39 -3.39 12.14
CA GLY A 86 -11.60 -3.65 13.57
C GLY A 86 -12.12 -5.03 13.99
N GLU A 87 -12.34 -5.96 13.05
CA GLU A 87 -12.78 -7.34 13.36
C GLU A 87 -11.61 -8.32 13.52
N VAL A 88 -10.39 -7.81 13.70
CA VAL A 88 -9.18 -8.62 13.76
C VAL A 88 -9.01 -9.18 15.17
N PHE A 89 -9.30 -10.47 15.30
CA PHE A 89 -8.87 -11.27 16.44
C PHE A 89 -7.34 -11.42 16.42
N GLY A 90 -6.69 -11.13 17.54
CA GLY A 90 -5.33 -11.61 17.81
C GLY A 90 -4.16 -10.72 17.41
N LEU A 91 -4.34 -9.39 17.23
CA LEU A 91 -3.18 -8.49 17.15
C LEU A 91 -2.30 -8.66 18.39
N PRO A 92 -0.97 -8.82 18.23
CA PRO A 92 -0.08 -8.92 19.37
C PRO A 92 -0.13 -7.62 20.21
N ASP A 93 -0.06 -7.72 21.54
CA ASP A 93 -0.15 -6.57 22.47
C ASP A 93 0.82 -5.41 22.15
N LYS A 94 1.95 -5.71 21.50
CA LYS A 94 2.96 -4.74 21.07
C LYS A 94 2.48 -3.83 19.92
N CYS A 95 1.41 -4.20 19.24
CA CYS A 95 0.94 -3.58 18.00
C CYS A 95 -0.26 -2.67 18.23
N PHE A 96 -0.15 -1.81 19.26
CA PHE A 96 -1.12 -0.81 19.73
C PHE A 96 -2.59 -1.18 19.45
N GLU A 97 -3.45 -0.19 19.22
CA GLU A 97 -4.87 -0.39 18.97
C GLU A 97 -5.18 -0.25 17.47
N VAL A 98 -6.16 -1.03 16.97
CA VAL A 98 -6.64 -0.87 15.60
C VAL A 98 -7.10 0.57 15.37
N GLY A 99 -6.70 1.15 14.24
CA GLY A 99 -6.96 2.55 13.92
C GLY A 99 -5.90 3.53 14.41
N ASP A 100 -4.85 3.07 15.10
CA ASP A 100 -3.66 3.89 15.32
C ASP A 100 -3.08 4.35 13.96
N PRO A 101 -2.83 5.65 13.75
CA PRO A 101 -2.30 6.17 12.49
C PRO A 101 -0.89 5.66 12.16
N ASN A 102 -0.17 5.06 13.09
CA ASN A 102 1.13 4.43 12.87
C ASN A 102 1.01 2.92 12.63
N LEU A 103 -0.13 2.30 12.96
CA LEU A 103 -0.40 0.91 12.62
C LEU A 103 -0.91 0.86 11.18
N GLN A 104 -0.04 0.45 10.27
CA GLN A 104 -0.26 0.47 8.83
C GLN A 104 -0.43 -0.94 8.27
N GLU A 105 -1.05 -1.02 7.11
CA GLU A 105 -1.08 -2.23 6.29
C GLU A 105 -0.50 -2.01 4.90
N TYR A 106 0.15 -3.05 4.36
CA TYR A 106 0.69 -3.04 3.00
C TYR A 106 0.58 -4.43 2.35
N PRO A 107 0.27 -4.56 1.04
CA PRO A 107 0.11 -5.86 0.42
C PRO A 107 1.40 -6.68 0.39
N VAL A 108 1.28 -7.97 0.68
CA VAL A 108 2.36 -8.95 0.56
C VAL A 108 2.08 -9.90 -0.62
N GLN A 109 3.12 -10.22 -1.38
CA GLN A 109 3.05 -11.13 -2.52
C GLN A 109 4.22 -12.11 -2.47
N GLN A 110 3.97 -13.36 -2.85
CA GLN A 110 4.99 -14.40 -2.84
C GLN A 110 6.01 -14.15 -3.95
N GLY A 111 7.28 -13.97 -3.59
CA GLY A 111 8.40 -13.81 -4.53
C GLY A 111 8.46 -12.47 -5.26
N TRP A 112 7.52 -11.55 -5.02
CA TRP A 112 7.41 -10.28 -5.73
C TRP A 112 7.03 -9.13 -4.80
N MET A 113 7.38 -7.91 -5.19
CA MET A 113 6.93 -6.69 -4.49
C MET A 113 5.62 -6.17 -5.11
N TYR A 114 4.69 -5.73 -4.27
CA TYR A 114 3.52 -5.01 -4.75
C TYR A 114 3.91 -3.63 -5.31
N ASN A 115 3.63 -3.40 -6.59
CA ASN A 115 3.98 -2.16 -7.29
C ASN A 115 2.75 -1.26 -7.61
N GLY A 116 1.59 -1.53 -7.01
CA GLY A 116 0.38 -0.77 -7.30
C GLY A 116 -0.37 -1.24 -8.55
N THR A 117 -0.16 -2.48 -9.02
CA THR A 117 -0.96 -3.05 -10.12
C THR A 117 -2.46 -2.90 -9.84
N ALA A 118 -3.20 -2.51 -10.87
CA ALA A 118 -4.65 -2.51 -10.92
C ALA A 118 -5.21 -3.94 -11.00
N LEU A 119 -4.69 -4.86 -10.18
CA LEU A 119 -5.42 -6.09 -9.93
C LEU A 119 -6.77 -5.65 -9.36
N ASN A 120 -7.85 -6.01 -10.05
CA ASN A 120 -9.23 -5.59 -9.79
C ASN A 120 -9.77 -5.98 -8.40
N ASP A 121 -8.91 -6.53 -7.55
CA ASP A 121 -9.27 -7.12 -6.28
C ASP A 121 -8.20 -6.81 -5.22
N THR A 122 -7.92 -5.52 -5.06
CA THR A 122 -7.15 -5.01 -3.92
C THR A 122 -7.79 -5.38 -2.57
N GLU A 123 -9.02 -5.90 -2.55
CA GLU A 123 -9.68 -6.40 -1.36
C GLU A 123 -9.23 -7.83 -0.97
N ASN A 124 -8.73 -8.64 -1.90
CA ASN A 124 -8.42 -10.05 -1.66
C ASN A 124 -6.92 -10.36 -1.54
N LEU A 125 -6.05 -9.37 -1.69
CA LEU A 125 -4.63 -9.56 -1.39
C LEU A 125 -4.47 -9.83 0.12
N ASP A 126 -3.41 -10.51 0.55
CA ASP A 126 -2.99 -10.54 1.96
C ASP A 126 -2.11 -9.32 2.29
N ARG A 127 -2.11 -8.89 3.55
CA ARG A 127 -1.43 -7.67 4.01
C ARG A 127 -0.44 -8.00 5.10
N VAL A 128 0.76 -7.43 5.08
CA VAL A 128 1.52 -7.26 6.32
C VAL A 128 0.88 -6.13 7.12
N VAL A 129 0.77 -6.32 8.42
CA VAL A 129 0.44 -5.27 9.38
C VAL A 129 1.72 -4.94 10.11
N TYR A 130 2.02 -3.66 10.22
CA TYR A 130 3.24 -3.18 10.89
C TYR A 130 2.97 -1.85 11.59
N LEU A 131 3.73 -1.61 12.64
CA LEU A 131 3.72 -0.37 13.38
C LEU A 131 4.98 0.43 13.04
N HIS A 132 4.82 1.66 12.55
CA HIS A 132 5.92 2.56 12.24
C HIS A 132 5.52 4.01 12.50
N THR A 133 6.32 4.70 13.32
CA THR A 133 6.22 6.16 13.45
C THR A 133 7.09 6.82 12.40
N LYS A 134 6.51 7.71 11.59
CA LYS A 134 7.24 8.42 10.54
C LYS A 134 8.54 9.06 11.04
N GLY A 135 9.65 8.80 10.35
CA GLY A 135 10.98 9.32 10.68
C GLY A 135 11.64 8.65 11.90
N GLU A 136 11.02 7.63 12.49
CA GLU A 136 11.63 6.81 13.53
C GLU A 136 12.71 5.90 12.94
N THR A 137 13.90 5.95 13.52
CA THR A 137 15.05 5.16 13.07
C THR A 137 15.65 4.35 14.20
N ASP A 138 16.29 3.23 13.85
CA ASP A 138 17.02 2.42 14.82
C ASP A 138 18.32 3.11 15.26
N SER A 139 18.75 2.86 16.49
CA SER A 139 19.92 3.51 17.09
C SER A 139 21.28 3.04 16.56
N LEU A 140 21.34 1.91 15.86
CA LEU A 140 22.60 1.26 15.46
C LEU A 140 23.03 1.66 14.05
N TYR A 141 22.09 1.67 13.11
CA TYR A 141 22.32 1.88 11.69
C TYR A 141 21.60 3.12 11.15
N ASN A 142 20.74 3.74 11.97
CA ASN A 142 19.91 4.87 11.56
C ASN A 142 19.05 4.54 10.31
N HIS A 143 18.59 3.29 10.22
CA HIS A 143 17.59 2.90 9.23
C HIS A 143 16.19 3.18 9.78
N PRO A 144 15.20 3.48 8.91
CA PRO A 144 13.80 3.48 9.34
C PRO A 144 13.47 2.18 10.06
N GLN A 145 12.69 2.26 11.13
CA GLN A 145 12.39 1.12 11.99
C GLN A 145 10.89 0.83 11.99
N ALA A 146 10.50 -0.42 11.75
CA ALA A 146 9.12 -0.87 11.81
C ALA A 146 8.98 -2.13 12.66
N THR A 147 7.91 -2.22 13.44
CA THR A 147 7.58 -3.40 14.24
C THR A 147 6.58 -4.28 13.49
N PHE A 148 6.93 -5.54 13.27
CA PHE A 148 6.05 -6.49 12.60
C PHE A 148 4.90 -6.92 13.52
N CYS A 149 3.67 -6.81 13.01
CA CYS A 149 2.43 -7.10 13.75
C CYS A 149 1.69 -8.34 13.29
N GLY A 150 2.08 -8.91 12.15
CA GLY A 150 1.48 -10.11 11.59
C GLY A 150 1.17 -9.95 10.10
N VAL A 151 0.68 -11.02 9.50
CA VAL A 151 0.08 -10.97 8.16
C VAL A 151 -1.42 -11.14 8.34
N ALA A 152 -2.23 -10.30 7.70
CA ALA A 152 -3.69 -10.35 7.72
C ALA A 152 -4.22 -10.82 6.36
N THR A 153 -5.22 -11.69 6.39
CA THR A 153 -5.89 -12.26 5.21
C THR A 153 -7.40 -12.10 5.31
N LYS A 154 -8.05 -11.98 4.15
CA LYS A 154 -9.51 -12.05 4.03
C LYS A 154 -10.00 -13.49 3.87
N THR A 155 -9.13 -14.42 3.47
CA THR A 155 -9.46 -15.81 3.09
C THR A 155 -10.25 -16.58 4.15
N TRP A 156 -10.11 -16.20 5.42
CA TRP A 156 -10.77 -16.84 6.56
C TRP A 156 -11.60 -15.88 7.41
N ALA A 157 -11.78 -14.64 6.98
CA ALA A 157 -12.52 -13.66 7.74
C ALA A 157 -14.04 -13.84 7.52
N PRO A 158 -14.86 -13.94 8.57
CA PRO A 158 -16.31 -13.88 8.41
C PRO A 158 -16.71 -12.49 7.89
N GLY A 159 -17.53 -12.45 6.83
CA GLY A 159 -18.06 -11.19 6.30
C GLY A 159 -17.04 -10.37 5.49
N LYS A 160 -16.75 -9.15 5.95
CA LYS A 160 -15.84 -8.19 5.26
C LYS A 160 -14.55 -7.91 6.04
N GLY A 161 -14.30 -8.63 7.14
CA GLY A 161 -13.12 -8.41 7.99
C GLY A 161 -11.81 -8.94 7.40
N LEU A 162 -10.75 -8.80 8.19
CA LEU A 162 -9.45 -9.46 7.99
C LEU A 162 -9.13 -10.25 9.27
N VAL A 163 -8.40 -11.36 9.12
CA VAL A 163 -7.91 -12.18 10.25
C VAL A 163 -6.40 -12.39 10.12
N LEU A 164 -5.68 -12.50 11.24
CA LEU A 164 -4.25 -12.77 11.19
C LEU A 164 -3.95 -14.21 10.79
N CYS A 165 -3.07 -14.35 9.81
CA CYS A 165 -2.39 -15.57 9.47
C CYS A 165 -1.57 -16.03 10.68
N THR A 166 -1.59 -17.31 11.01
CA THR A 166 -1.18 -17.95 12.28
C THR A 166 -2.25 -18.13 13.36
N TRP A 167 -3.51 -17.79 13.10
CA TRP A 167 -4.62 -18.40 13.86
C TRP A 167 -4.76 -19.88 13.50
N GLU A 168 -4.00 -20.75 14.17
CA GLU A 168 -4.30 -22.18 14.27
C GLU A 168 -5.66 -22.35 14.96
N GLY A 169 -6.78 -22.22 14.24
CA GLY A 169 -8.08 -22.40 14.90
C GLY A 169 -9.34 -21.88 14.22
N CYS A 170 -9.36 -21.62 12.91
CA CYS A 170 -10.62 -21.30 12.23
C CYS A 170 -10.81 -22.21 11.03
N CYS A 171 -10.96 -23.51 11.30
CA CYS A 171 -11.71 -24.47 10.47
C CYS A 171 -11.85 -25.87 11.11
N GLU A 172 -11.79 -26.03 12.44
CA GLU A 172 -12.37 -27.22 13.10
C GLU A 172 -13.67 -26.83 13.81
N SER A 173 -14.75 -26.75 13.02
CA SER A 173 -16.11 -27.25 13.29
C SER A 173 -17.14 -26.55 12.42
#